data_AF-A0A3B5QLV9-F1
#
_entry.id   AF-A0A3B5QLV9-F1
#
_cell.length_a   1.000
_cell.length_b   1.000
_cell.length_c   1.000
_cell.angle_alpha   90.00
_cell.angle_beta   90.00
_cell.angle_gamma   90.00
#
_symmetry.space_group_name_H-M   'P 1'
#
loop_
_entity.id
_entity.type
_entity.pdbx_description
1 polymer ?
#
loop_
_entity_poly.entity_id
_entity_poly.type
_entity_poly.pdbx_seq_one_letter_code
_entity_poly.pdbx_strand_id
1 'polypeptide(L)'
;MLFPKSIQDLLQCSVPSSSSPCCLVVCLCNSGANVTEHNSKGCIPSELCLNYSVNYGAYRIVQNSKCCSEDLCNAQINYTKLDSTINGKKCYSCDEENCMKTINCAGDENYCAKLTEGISFMMKGCASESVCSDNFSSVLNQFTLRPPGAKVSCCQGNYCNGASSTISTSSTSPTLLLLLVPLLFSNLFS
;
A
#
# COMPACT_ATOMS: atom_id res chain seq x y z
N MET A 1 -11.64 0.94 -5.68
CA MET A 1 -11.92 -0.40 -5.09
C MET A 1 -11.17 -1.41 -5.96
N LEU A 2 -10.15 -2.06 -5.41
CA LEU A 2 -9.22 -2.94 -6.14
C LEU A 2 -9.77 -4.33 -6.50
N PHE A 3 -11.06 -4.57 -6.26
CA PHE A 3 -11.72 -5.80 -6.66
C PHE A 3 -12.98 -5.45 -7.47
N PRO A 4 -13.04 -5.81 -8.77
CA PRO A 4 -14.27 -5.67 -9.52
C PRO A 4 -15.38 -6.45 -8.82
N LYS A 5 -16.53 -5.79 -8.64
CA LYS A 5 -17.79 -6.41 -8.21
C LYS A 5 -18.23 -7.42 -9.28
N SER A 6 -17.71 -8.64 -9.25
CA SER A 6 -18.24 -9.82 -9.96
C SER A 6 -17.29 -11.03 -9.81
N ILE A 7 -17.04 -11.55 -8.61
CA ILE A 7 -16.60 -12.95 -8.46
C ILE A 7 -17.32 -13.52 -7.24
N GLN A 8 -18.62 -13.77 -7.39
CA GLN A 8 -19.40 -14.50 -6.40
C GLN A 8 -19.72 -15.94 -6.82
N ASP A 9 -19.25 -16.41 -7.98
CA ASP A 9 -19.58 -17.76 -8.45
C ASP A 9 -18.35 -18.66 -8.63
N LEU A 10 -18.25 -19.64 -7.73
CA LEU A 10 -17.84 -21.04 -7.93
C LEU A 10 -16.97 -21.36 -9.17
N LEU A 11 -15.73 -20.87 -9.26
CA LEU A 11 -14.74 -21.51 -10.13
C LEU A 11 -14.04 -22.63 -9.34
N GLN A 12 -14.45 -23.87 -9.57
CA GLN A 12 -13.63 -25.05 -9.24
C GLN A 12 -12.44 -25.03 -10.22
N CYS A 13 -11.24 -24.71 -9.72
CA CYS A 13 -10.03 -24.78 -10.52
C CYS A 13 -9.65 -26.27 -10.71
N SER A 14 -10.07 -26.85 -11.84
CA SER A 14 -9.56 -28.12 -12.35
C SER A 14 -8.51 -27.81 -13.42
N VAL A 15 -7.24 -28.07 -13.12
CA VAL A 15 -6.11 -27.83 -14.02
C VAL A 15 -6.23 -28.80 -15.19
N PRO A 16 -6.38 -28.30 -16.43
CA PRO A 16 -5.23 -28.40 -17.35
C PRO A 16 -5.03 -27.25 -18.38
N SER A 17 -5.38 -25.97 -18.13
CA SER A 17 -5.36 -24.97 -19.24
C SER A 17 -5.03 -23.49 -18.98
N SER A 18 -4.53 -23.10 -17.82
CA SER A 18 -3.95 -21.75 -17.66
C SER A 18 -2.77 -21.80 -16.72
N SER A 19 -1.64 -21.21 -17.09
CA SER A 19 -0.39 -21.09 -16.31
C SER A 19 -0.51 -20.36 -14.95
N SER A 20 -1.73 -20.14 -14.46
CA SER A 20 -2.06 -19.40 -13.25
C SER A 20 -2.45 -20.36 -12.11
N PRO A 21 -1.84 -20.24 -10.92
CA PRO A 21 -2.15 -21.09 -9.78
C PRO A 21 -3.58 -20.88 -9.25
N CYS A 22 -4.11 -21.92 -8.60
CA CYS A 22 -5.31 -21.82 -7.78
C CYS A 22 -5.06 -20.83 -6.64
N CYS A 23 -6.05 -20.01 -6.32
CA CYS A 23 -6.00 -19.07 -5.21
C CYS A 23 -7.33 -19.02 -4.46
N LEU A 24 -7.23 -18.80 -3.16
CA LEU A 24 -8.30 -18.36 -2.28
C LEU A 24 -7.84 -17.03 -1.66
N VAL A 25 -8.70 -16.03 -1.69
CA VAL A 25 -8.47 -14.67 -1.19
C VAL A 25 -9.54 -14.34 -0.16
N VAL A 26 -9.11 -13.73 0.94
CA VAL A 26 -9.96 -13.18 1.99
C VAL A 26 -9.63 -11.70 2.14
N CYS A 27 -10.59 -10.81 1.87
CA CYS A 27 -10.51 -9.42 2.30
C CYS A 27 -11.27 -9.25 3.61
N LEU A 28 -10.58 -8.69 4.61
CA LEU A 28 -11.21 -7.99 5.71
C LEU A 28 -11.16 -6.50 5.41
N CYS A 29 -12.32 -5.97 5.05
CA CYS A 29 -12.50 -4.65 4.52
C CYS A 29 -13.28 -3.84 5.58
N ASN A 30 -12.62 -2.88 6.24
CA ASN A 30 -13.24 -1.99 7.22
C ASN A 30 -13.64 -0.68 6.56
N SER A 31 -14.85 -0.22 6.85
CA SER A 31 -15.34 1.12 6.54
C SER A 31 -15.96 1.72 7.80
N GLY A 32 -15.22 2.62 8.46
CA GLY A 32 -15.58 3.10 9.80
C GLY A 32 -15.64 1.95 10.82
N ALA A 33 -16.80 1.78 11.48
CA ALA A 33 -17.02 0.72 12.47
C ALA A 33 -17.45 -0.63 11.88
N ASN A 34 -17.81 -0.67 10.59
CA ASN A 34 -18.28 -1.88 9.95
C ASN A 34 -17.11 -2.65 9.35
N VAL A 35 -16.98 -3.92 9.73
CA VAL A 35 -16.05 -4.87 9.15
C VAL A 35 -16.84 -5.80 8.24
N THR A 36 -16.49 -5.83 6.95
CA THR A 36 -17.04 -6.82 6.01
C THR A 36 -15.96 -7.82 5.63
N GLU A 37 -16.33 -9.09 5.62
CA GLU A 37 -15.48 -10.17 5.15
C GLU A 37 -15.93 -10.60 3.75
N HIS A 38 -14.99 -10.62 2.81
CA HIS A 38 -15.20 -11.09 1.46
C HIS A 38 -14.26 -12.25 1.17
N ASN A 39 -14.82 -13.39 0.79
CA ASN A 39 -14.08 -14.59 0.41
C ASN A 39 -14.26 -14.83 -1.08
N SER A 40 -13.17 -15.02 -1.82
CA SER A 40 -13.20 -15.34 -3.24
C SER A 40 -12.19 -16.43 -3.58
N LYS A 41 -12.57 -17.33 -4.49
CA LYS A 41 -11.71 -18.40 -4.97
C LYS A 41 -11.66 -18.38 -6.49
N GLY A 42 -10.51 -18.72 -7.05
CA GLY A 42 -10.35 -18.77 -8.50
C GLY A 42 -8.92 -19.07 -8.90
N CYS A 43 -8.63 -18.98 -10.18
CA CYS A 43 -7.30 -19.14 -10.74
C CYS A 43 -6.79 -17.73 -11.06
N ILE A 44 -5.71 -17.29 -10.41
CA ILE A 44 -5.17 -15.93 -10.57
C ILE A 44 -3.69 -16.01 -10.94
N PRO A 45 -3.16 -15.03 -11.70
CA PRO A 45 -1.72 -14.90 -11.90
C PRO A 45 -0.97 -14.91 -10.56
N SER A 46 0.19 -15.58 -10.49
CA SER A 46 0.97 -15.72 -9.26
C SER A 46 1.34 -14.38 -8.61
N GLU A 47 1.49 -13.33 -9.42
CA GLU A 47 1.75 -11.96 -8.96
C GLU A 47 0.60 -11.33 -8.16
N LEU A 48 -0.63 -11.81 -8.34
CA LEU A 48 -1.79 -11.38 -7.54
C LEU A 48 -1.91 -12.15 -6.21
N CYS A 49 -1.05 -13.14 -5.98
CA CYS A 49 -1.01 -13.94 -4.76
C CYS A 49 -0.26 -13.20 -3.64
N LEU A 50 -0.82 -12.10 -3.17
CA LEU A 50 -0.19 -11.23 -2.18
C LEU A 50 -1.02 -11.11 -0.91
N ASN A 51 -0.30 -11.09 0.21
CA ASN A 51 -0.84 -10.68 1.50
C ASN A 51 -0.43 -9.23 1.73
N TYR A 52 -1.39 -8.37 2.06
CA TYR A 52 -1.10 -6.97 2.33
C TYR A 52 -2.13 -6.33 3.26
N SER A 53 -1.70 -5.29 3.95
CA SER A 53 -2.55 -4.44 4.77
C SER A 53 -2.36 -2.98 4.37
N VAL A 54 -3.47 -2.26 4.14
CA VAL A 54 -3.48 -0.81 3.97
C VAL A 54 -4.55 -0.18 4.84
N ASN A 55 -4.20 0.92 5.50
CA ASN A 55 -5.12 1.68 6.35
C ASN A 55 -5.07 3.16 5.98
N TYR A 56 -6.14 3.65 5.36
CA TYR A 56 -6.30 5.04 4.95
C TYR A 56 -7.14 5.86 5.94
N GLY A 57 -7.38 5.33 7.15
CA GLY A 57 -8.19 5.97 8.19
C GLY A 57 -9.67 5.59 8.10
N ALA A 58 -10.40 6.13 7.12
CA ALA A 58 -11.81 5.77 6.91
C ALA A 58 -11.98 4.32 6.41
N TYR A 59 -10.96 3.82 5.70
CA TYR A 59 -10.95 2.50 5.10
C TYR A 59 -9.69 1.75 5.49
N ARG A 60 -9.85 0.48 5.85
CA ARG A 60 -8.72 -0.45 6.05
C ARG A 60 -8.99 -1.73 5.28
N ILE A 61 -8.00 -2.22 4.56
CA ILE A 61 -8.06 -3.44 3.76
C ILE A 61 -6.96 -4.34 4.26
N VAL A 62 -7.32 -5.55 4.69
CA VAL A 62 -6.38 -6.62 4.97
C VAL A 62 -6.72 -7.78 4.06
N GLN A 63 -5.81 -8.05 3.13
CA GLN A 63 -5.92 -9.16 2.20
C GLN A 63 -5.01 -10.30 2.64
N ASN A 64 -5.60 -11.48 2.77
CA ASN A 64 -4.87 -12.73 2.88
C ASN A 64 -5.18 -13.59 1.66
N SER A 65 -4.16 -14.25 1.13
CA SER A 65 -4.24 -15.13 -0.02
C SER A 65 -3.45 -16.40 0.25
N LYS A 66 -3.93 -17.51 -0.31
CA LYS A 66 -3.19 -18.77 -0.36
C LYS A 66 -3.30 -19.30 -1.77
N CYS A 67 -2.15 -19.46 -2.42
CA CYS A 67 -2.08 -20.03 -3.74
C CYS A 67 -1.35 -21.36 -3.75
N CYS A 68 -1.75 -22.22 -4.67
CA CYS A 68 -1.23 -23.55 -4.82
C CYS A 68 -1.45 -24.03 -6.26
N SER A 69 -0.63 -24.97 -6.70
CA SER A 69 -0.58 -25.42 -8.10
C SER A 69 -1.30 -26.76 -8.31
N GLU A 70 -1.85 -27.34 -7.25
CA GLU A 70 -2.58 -28.61 -7.30
C GLU A 70 -4.07 -28.39 -7.61
N ASP A 71 -4.73 -29.42 -8.13
CA ASP A 71 -6.16 -29.37 -8.40
C ASP A 71 -6.98 -29.12 -7.14
N LEU A 72 -7.90 -28.15 -7.22
CA LEU A 72 -8.87 -27.86 -6.15
C LEU A 72 -8.24 -27.60 -4.76
N CYS A 73 -6.95 -27.23 -4.71
CA CYS A 73 -6.20 -27.04 -3.47
C CYS A 73 -6.60 -25.77 -2.68
N ASN A 74 -7.48 -24.95 -3.24
CA ASN A 74 -8.01 -23.71 -2.66
C ASN A 74 -9.32 -23.90 -1.89
N ALA A 75 -9.53 -25.08 -1.31
CA ALA A 75 -10.77 -25.47 -0.62
C ALA A 75 -10.98 -24.81 0.77
N GLN A 76 -9.91 -24.41 1.46
CA GLN A 76 -10.01 -23.75 2.77
C GLN A 76 -8.77 -22.91 3.10
N ILE A 77 -8.98 -21.76 3.73
CA ILE A 77 -7.93 -20.95 4.36
C ILE A 77 -8.25 -20.81 5.85
N ASN A 78 -7.25 -21.10 6.68
CA ASN A 78 -7.13 -20.46 7.99
C ASN A 78 -6.46 -19.12 7.74
N TYR A 79 -7.21 -18.02 7.81
CA TYR A 79 -6.67 -16.68 7.65
C TYR A 79 -6.38 -16.08 9.02
N THR A 80 -5.38 -15.22 9.06
CA THR A 80 -5.14 -14.38 10.23
C THR A 80 -6.29 -13.40 10.34
N LYS A 81 -7.00 -13.45 11.47
CA LYS A 81 -8.02 -12.45 11.80
C LYS A 81 -7.39 -11.06 11.78
N LEU A 82 -8.19 -10.04 11.44
CA LEU A 82 -7.76 -8.64 11.45
C LEU A 82 -7.02 -8.32 12.76
N ASP A 83 -5.71 -8.08 12.67
CA ASP A 83 -4.95 -7.58 13.80
C ASP A 83 -5.16 -6.07 13.90
N SER A 84 -5.98 -5.67 14.86
CA SER A 84 -6.24 -4.27 15.19
C SER A 84 -5.34 -3.74 16.30
N THR A 85 -4.34 -4.51 16.73
CA THR A 85 -3.38 -4.08 17.75
C THR A 85 -2.55 -2.93 17.21
N ILE A 86 -2.60 -1.79 17.89
CA ILE A 86 -1.82 -0.61 17.52
C ILE A 86 -0.32 -0.94 17.62
N ASN A 87 0.42 -0.73 16.54
CA ASN A 87 1.85 -1.09 16.45
C ASN A 87 2.80 0.08 16.75
N GLY A 88 2.26 1.24 17.13
CA GLY A 88 3.03 2.44 17.49
C GLY A 88 3.45 3.32 16.30
N LYS A 89 3.33 2.85 15.07
CA LYS A 89 3.56 3.66 13.85
C LYS A 89 2.41 4.64 13.65
N LYS A 90 2.73 5.87 13.24
CA LYS A 90 1.76 6.93 12.97
C LYS A 90 1.99 7.55 11.60
N CYS A 91 0.92 7.77 10.85
CA CYS A 91 0.98 8.30 9.48
C CYS A 91 -0.10 9.35 9.25
N TYR A 92 0.10 10.17 8.22
CA TYR A 92 -0.98 11.01 7.72
C TYR A 92 -1.97 10.19 6.88
N SER A 93 -3.23 10.62 6.87
CA SER A 93 -4.31 10.10 6.03
C SER A 93 -5.09 11.23 5.37
N CYS A 94 -5.89 10.87 4.36
CA CYS A 94 -6.80 11.80 3.70
C CYS A 94 -8.24 11.55 4.15
N ASP A 95 -8.94 12.63 4.44
CA ASP A 95 -10.39 12.67 4.55
C ASP A 95 -10.89 13.73 3.57
N GLU A 96 -11.55 13.27 2.51
CA GLU A 96 -11.87 14.08 1.34
C GLU A 96 -10.61 14.78 0.79
N GLU A 97 -10.58 16.12 0.79
CA GLU A 97 -9.44 16.92 0.33
C GLU A 97 -8.39 17.15 1.43
N ASN A 98 -8.73 16.88 2.70
CA ASN A 98 -7.83 17.11 3.82
C ASN A 98 -6.91 15.91 4.04
N CYS A 99 -5.69 16.00 3.50
CA CYS A 99 -4.64 14.99 3.63
C CYS A 99 -3.68 15.15 4.83
N MET A 100 -4.10 15.87 5.87
CA MET A 100 -3.32 16.13 7.09
C MET A 100 -3.90 15.45 8.34
N LYS A 101 -4.96 14.63 8.21
CA LYS A 101 -5.43 13.82 9.33
C LYS A 101 -4.36 12.81 9.74
N THR A 102 -4.35 12.44 11.01
CA THR A 102 -3.39 11.47 11.55
C THR A 102 -4.07 10.19 11.96
N ILE A 103 -3.44 9.05 11.69
CA ILE A 103 -3.92 7.72 12.09
C ILE A 103 -2.83 6.94 12.81
N ASN A 104 -3.24 6.04 13.71
CA ASN A 104 -2.36 5.03 14.29
C ASN A 104 -2.45 3.76 13.43
N CYS A 105 -1.30 3.19 13.13
CA CYS A 105 -1.21 1.95 12.35
C CYS A 105 -1.37 0.72 13.25
N ALA A 106 -1.75 -0.41 12.66
CA ALA A 106 -2.02 -1.64 13.39
C ALA A 106 -1.40 -2.86 12.72
N GLY A 107 -1.15 -3.90 13.51
CA GLY A 107 -0.54 -5.15 13.03
C GLY A 107 0.81 -4.91 12.35
N ASP A 108 0.95 -5.39 11.11
CA ASP A 108 2.18 -5.33 10.31
C ASP A 108 2.32 -4.04 9.48
N GLU A 109 1.44 -3.06 9.68
CA GLU A 109 1.45 -1.78 8.96
C GLU A 109 2.59 -0.86 9.42
N ASN A 110 3.83 -1.25 9.12
CA ASN A 110 5.04 -0.62 9.61
C ASN A 110 5.54 0.55 8.74
N TYR A 111 4.84 0.87 7.65
CA TYR A 111 5.20 1.92 6.68
C TYR A 111 4.11 2.98 6.59
N CYS A 112 4.50 4.21 6.25
CA CYS A 112 3.53 5.18 5.74
C CYS A 112 3.55 5.13 4.23
N ALA A 113 2.37 5.15 3.61
CA ALA A 113 2.20 5.14 2.17
C ALA A 113 1.46 6.38 1.68
N LYS A 114 1.71 6.68 0.40
CA LYS A 114 0.97 7.64 -0.40
C LYS A 114 0.64 6.98 -1.74
N LEU A 115 -0.65 6.91 -2.05
CA LEU A 115 -1.18 6.45 -3.32
C LEU A 115 -1.66 7.67 -4.11
N THR A 116 -1.26 7.78 -5.37
CA THR A 116 -1.76 8.80 -6.30
C THR A 116 -2.25 8.13 -7.57
N GLU A 117 -3.43 8.49 -8.05
CA GLU A 117 -3.98 8.01 -9.33
C GLU A 117 -4.43 9.19 -10.18
N GLY A 118 -3.97 9.26 -11.43
CA GLY A 118 -4.22 10.43 -12.26
C GLY A 118 -3.66 11.72 -11.65
N ILE A 119 -4.37 12.84 -11.85
CA ILE A 119 -3.94 14.16 -11.36
C ILE A 119 -4.61 14.51 -10.02
N SER A 120 -5.82 14.01 -9.78
CA SER A 120 -6.69 14.50 -8.70
C SER A 120 -6.90 13.53 -7.54
N PHE A 121 -6.58 12.24 -7.70
CA PHE A 121 -6.82 11.25 -6.64
C PHE A 121 -5.55 11.04 -5.81
N MET A 122 -5.68 11.21 -4.49
CA MET A 122 -4.61 10.94 -3.53
C MET A 122 -5.19 10.28 -2.28
N MET A 123 -4.52 9.22 -1.83
CA MET A 123 -4.74 8.64 -0.51
C MET A 123 -3.42 8.57 0.24
N LYS A 124 -3.50 8.69 1.56
CA LYS A 124 -2.37 8.54 2.48
C LYS A 124 -2.77 7.61 3.60
N GLY A 125 -1.82 6.85 4.12
CA GLY A 125 -2.14 5.92 5.19
C GLY A 125 -0.97 5.11 5.70
N CYS A 126 -1.29 4.08 6.46
CA CYS A 126 -0.38 3.04 6.87
C CYS A 126 -0.39 1.89 5.86
N ALA A 127 0.72 1.17 5.75
CA ALA A 127 0.87 0.06 4.84
C ALA A 127 1.79 -1.02 5.41
N SER A 128 1.51 -2.28 5.08
CA SER A 128 2.45 -3.39 5.23
C SER A 128 3.62 -3.26 4.25
N GLU A 129 4.69 -4.00 4.49
CA GLU A 129 5.89 -3.98 3.63
C GLU A 129 5.58 -4.38 2.18
N SER A 130 4.69 -5.35 1.97
CA SER A 130 4.32 -5.86 0.64
C SER A 130 3.74 -4.79 -0.29
N VAL A 131 2.98 -3.84 0.25
CA VAL A 131 2.42 -2.69 -0.48
C VAL A 131 3.52 -1.79 -1.05
N CYS A 132 4.66 -1.75 -0.37
CA CYS A 132 5.81 -0.91 -0.70
C CYS A 132 6.78 -1.56 -1.68
N SER A 133 6.42 -2.73 -2.23
CA SER A 133 7.22 -3.44 -3.22
C SER A 133 6.92 -3.00 -4.67
N ASP A 134 7.90 -3.18 -5.56
CA ASP A 134 7.72 -2.96 -7.00
C ASP A 134 6.66 -3.90 -7.60
N ASN A 135 6.56 -5.12 -7.05
CA ASN A 135 5.55 -6.10 -7.46
C ASN A 135 4.13 -5.56 -7.24
N PHE A 136 3.84 -5.03 -6.03
CA PHE A 136 2.54 -4.43 -5.75
C PHE A 136 2.25 -3.23 -6.66
N SER A 137 3.24 -2.40 -6.94
CA SER A 137 3.10 -1.27 -7.86
C SER A 137 2.79 -1.71 -9.30
N SER A 138 3.40 -2.80 -9.76
CA SER A 138 3.10 -3.40 -11.07
C SER A 138 1.66 -3.91 -11.12
N VAL A 139 1.26 -4.72 -10.13
CA VAL A 139 -0.10 -5.25 -9.98
C VAL A 139 -1.14 -4.14 -9.96
N LEU A 140 -0.92 -3.10 -9.16
CA LEU A 140 -1.80 -1.96 -9.07
C LEU A 140 -2.04 -1.30 -10.43
N ASN A 141 -0.98 -1.11 -11.22
CA ASN A 141 -1.09 -0.45 -12.53
C ASN A 141 -1.91 -1.27 -13.54
N GLN A 142 -1.98 -2.60 -13.41
CA GLN A 142 -2.85 -3.43 -14.25
C GLN A 142 -4.35 -3.12 -14.07
N PHE A 143 -4.73 -2.58 -12.91
CA PHE A 143 -6.12 -2.24 -12.59
C PHE A 143 -6.45 -0.75 -12.76
N THR A 144 -5.48 0.07 -13.15
CA THR A 144 -5.69 1.51 -13.30
C THR A 144 -6.23 1.84 -14.69
N LEU A 145 -7.32 2.62 -14.72
CA LEU A 145 -8.01 2.95 -15.96
C LEU A 145 -7.59 4.31 -16.53
N ARG A 146 -6.80 5.10 -15.80
CA ARG A 146 -6.48 6.50 -16.13
C ARG A 146 -4.97 6.76 -16.17
N PRO A 147 -4.41 7.25 -17.30
CA PRO A 147 -3.03 7.72 -17.37
C PRO A 147 -2.78 8.91 -16.40
N PRO A 148 -1.61 9.02 -15.75
CA PRO A 148 -0.41 8.18 -15.84
C PRO A 148 -0.39 6.93 -14.92
N GLY A 149 -1.54 6.27 -14.71
CA GLY A 149 -1.66 5.09 -13.85
C GLY A 149 -1.71 5.47 -12.38
N ALA A 150 -1.55 4.47 -11.50
CA ALA A 150 -1.43 4.69 -10.07
C ALA A 150 -0.01 4.45 -9.58
N LYS A 151 0.43 5.32 -8.68
CA LYS A 151 1.75 5.27 -8.05
C LYS A 151 1.61 5.15 -6.56
N VAL A 152 2.34 4.20 -5.99
CA VAL A 152 2.53 4.06 -4.54
C VAL A 152 3.93 4.52 -4.19
N SER A 153 4.06 5.29 -3.12
CA SER A 153 5.35 5.58 -2.50
C SER A 153 5.25 5.31 -1.00
N CYS A 154 6.29 4.70 -0.45
CA CYS A 154 6.37 4.41 0.97
C CYS A 154 7.54 5.11 1.65
N CYS A 155 7.46 5.25 2.96
CA CYS A 155 8.53 5.77 3.79
C CYS A 155 8.51 5.17 5.21
N GLN A 156 9.67 5.13 5.83
CA GLN A 156 9.88 4.74 7.23
C GLN A 156 10.06 5.99 8.09
N GLY A 157 9.61 5.94 9.35
CA GLY A 157 9.43 7.11 10.21
C GLY A 157 7.97 7.53 10.38
N ASN A 158 7.65 8.16 11.52
CA ASN A 158 6.30 8.66 11.78
C ASN A 158 6.01 9.87 10.90
N TYR A 159 4.80 9.95 10.36
CA TYR A 159 4.29 11.09 9.59
C TYR A 159 5.10 11.44 8.33
N CYS A 160 5.98 10.55 7.88
CA CYS A 160 6.89 10.80 6.76
C CYS A 160 6.15 11.00 5.41
N ASN A 161 4.91 10.54 5.30
CA ASN A 161 4.03 10.78 4.15
C ASN A 161 3.37 12.18 4.15
N GLY A 162 3.85 13.09 5.00
CA GLY A 162 3.39 14.47 5.11
C GLY A 162 3.91 15.40 4.03
N ALA A 163 5.12 15.16 3.51
CA ALA A 163 5.72 16.02 2.50
C ALA A 163 4.81 16.13 1.27
N SER A 164 4.40 17.36 0.96
CA SER A 164 3.71 17.63 -0.30
C SER A 164 4.66 17.26 -1.43
N SER A 165 4.18 16.53 -2.43
CA SER A 165 4.91 16.37 -3.68
C SER A 165 4.82 17.67 -4.47
N THR A 166 5.21 18.80 -3.87
CA THR A 166 5.80 19.88 -4.66
C THR A 166 7.07 19.29 -5.21
N ILE A 167 7.09 19.09 -6.53
CA ILE A 167 8.25 18.72 -7.35
C ILE A 167 9.54 18.98 -6.57
N SER A 168 10.09 17.93 -5.96
CA SER A 168 11.44 18.01 -5.41
C SER A 168 12.33 18.02 -6.63
N THR A 169 12.69 19.22 -7.08
CA THR A 169 13.93 19.44 -7.82
C THR A 169 15.06 19.01 -6.89
N SER A 170 15.32 17.70 -6.88
CA SER A 170 16.43 17.11 -6.15
C SER A 170 17.73 17.52 -6.83
N SER A 171 18.37 18.58 -6.31
CA SER A 171 19.82 18.63 -6.12
C SER A 171 20.26 19.92 -5.43
N THR A 172 19.92 20.07 -4.15
CA THR A 172 20.84 20.80 -3.26
C THR A 172 21.13 19.92 -2.06
N SER A 173 22.27 19.23 -2.16
CA SER A 173 22.93 18.57 -1.04
C SER A 173 23.09 19.59 0.11
N PRO A 174 22.80 19.23 1.37
CA PRO A 174 22.98 20.14 2.50
C PRO A 174 24.47 20.36 2.87
N THR A 175 25.42 19.99 2.01
CA THR A 175 26.86 20.11 2.29
C THR A 175 27.48 21.49 2.06
N LEU A 176 26.73 22.51 1.60
CA LEU A 176 27.34 23.80 1.23
C LEU A 176 27.28 24.92 2.27
N LEU A 177 26.56 24.76 3.40
CA LEU A 177 26.44 25.84 4.40
C LEU A 177 27.59 25.94 5.41
N LEU A 178 28.59 25.05 5.37
CA LEU A 178 29.73 25.05 6.31
C LEU A 178 31.02 25.68 5.75
N LEU A 179 31.04 26.10 4.48
CA LEU A 179 32.25 26.63 3.83
C LEU A 179 32.40 28.16 3.88
N LEU A 180 31.44 28.89 4.47
CA LEU A 180 31.51 30.36 4.57
C LEU A 180 32.19 30.87 5.85
N VAL A 181 32.52 29.98 6.78
CA VAL A 181 33.15 30.36 8.06
C VAL A 181 34.65 30.72 7.94
N PRO A 182 35.48 30.12 7.06
CA PRO A 182 36.91 30.47 7.00
C PRO A 182 37.23 31.81 6.33
N LEU A 183 36.35 32.33 5.46
CA LEU A 183 36.62 33.53 4.65
C LEU A 183 36.46 34.86 5.43
N LEU A 184 35.82 34.82 6.61
CA LEU A 184 35.66 35.99 7.47
C LEU A 184 36.89 36.26 8.34
N PHE A 185 37.73 35.25 8.61
CA PHE A 185 38.91 35.41 9.46
C PHE A 185 40.15 35.93 8.72
N SER A 186 40.21 35.78 7.40
CA SER A 186 41.34 36.27 6.59
C SER A 186 41.38 37.79 6.42
N ASN A 187 40.27 38.49 6.72
CA ASN A 187 40.17 39.95 6.60
C ASN A 187 40.36 40.69 7.94
N LEU A 188 40.58 39.97 9.05
CA LEU A 188 40.75 40.59 10.38
C LEU A 188 42.23 40.69 10.83
N PHE A 189 43.15 40.13 10.05
CA PHE A 189 44.60 40.10 10.35
C PHE A 189 45.49 40.65 9.23
N SER A 190 44.97 41.51 8.34
CA SER A 190 45.80 42.29 7.40
C SER A 190 45.69 43.78 7.67
#